data_AF-A0A9P7YF19-F1
#
_entry.id   AF-A0A9P7YF19-F1
#
_cell.length_a   1.000
_cell.length_b   1.000
_cell.length_c   1.000
_cell.angle_alpha   90.00
_cell.angle_beta   90.00
_cell.angle_gamma   90.00
#
_symmetry.space_group_name_H-M   'P 1'
#
loop_
_entity.id
_entity.type
_entity.pdbx_description
1 polymer ?
#
loop_
_entity_poly.entity_id
_entity_poly.type
_entity_poly.pdbx_seq_one_letter_code
_entity_poly.pdbx_strand_id
1 'polypeptide(L)'
;MARTCDNHTITGRRFTTSPPFWTTDAKFKHLRLAQEARNTPSSISFNALLRAATTPEAQDVVCRGLLSKLPSALMLQVEDMDITRPLSNYALDSLVAIGMRDFITRELETNLQVLKLLSSGCIETLAKAIGVMSKLLSFT
;
A
#
# COMPACT_ATOMS: atom_id res chain seq x y z
N MET A 1 -33.33 -15.23 2.19
CA MET A 1 -32.61 -15.08 0.91
C MET A 1 -31.79 -13.80 1.00
N ALA A 2 -30.58 -13.88 1.57
CA ALA A 2 -29.76 -12.69 1.81
C ALA A 2 -28.96 -12.35 0.55
N ARG A 3 -29.17 -11.15 0.01
CA ARG A 3 -28.48 -10.61 -1.16
C ARG A 3 -27.06 -10.20 -0.74
N THR A 4 -26.05 -10.75 -1.38
CA THR A 4 -24.63 -10.44 -1.15
C THR A 4 -24.24 -9.22 -1.99
N CYS A 5 -23.72 -8.17 -1.35
CA CYS A 5 -23.12 -7.02 -2.03
C CYS A 5 -21.66 -7.35 -2.40
N ASP A 6 -21.34 -7.35 -3.69
CA ASP A 6 -19.97 -7.32 -4.25
C ASP A 6 -18.95 -8.29 -3.62
N ASN A 7 -19.33 -9.57 -3.45
CA ASN A 7 -18.46 -10.61 -2.87
C ASN A 7 -17.83 -10.28 -1.50
N HIS A 8 -18.30 -9.24 -0.81
CA HIS A 8 -17.87 -8.93 0.54
C HIS A 8 -18.68 -9.76 1.53
N THR A 9 -18.16 -10.94 1.86
CA THR A 9 -18.63 -11.71 3.00
C THR A 9 -18.19 -10.97 4.28
N ILE A 10 -19.07 -10.13 4.84
CA ILE A 10 -18.87 -9.51 6.16
C ILE A 10 -19.01 -10.60 7.22
N THR A 11 -18.00 -11.45 7.37
CA THR A 11 -17.80 -12.20 8.61
C THR A 11 -16.87 -11.37 9.48
N GLY A 12 -17.41 -10.76 10.53
CA GLY A 12 -16.63 -10.10 11.60
C GLY A 12 -15.75 -11.09 12.41
N ARG A 13 -15.36 -12.22 11.81
CA ARG A 13 -14.52 -13.26 12.38
C ARG A 13 -13.22 -13.32 11.60
N ARG A 14 -12.17 -12.77 12.21
CA ARG A 14 -10.81 -12.80 11.71
C ARG A 14 -10.22 -14.21 11.89
N PHE A 15 -9.57 -14.72 10.85
CA PHE A 15 -8.73 -15.90 10.96
C PHE A 15 -7.48 -15.56 11.78
N THR A 16 -7.25 -16.30 12.86
CA THR A 16 -6.10 -16.15 13.75
C THR A 16 -4.96 -17.11 13.36
N THR A 17 -3.75 -16.89 13.87
CA THR A 17 -2.57 -17.75 13.61
C THR A 17 -2.82 -19.22 13.96
N SER A 18 -3.62 -19.48 15.00
CA SER A 18 -4.23 -20.78 15.22
C SER A 18 -5.59 -20.79 14.51
N PRO A 19 -5.82 -21.66 13.50
CA PRO A 19 -7.07 -21.69 12.78
C PRO A 19 -8.20 -22.17 13.72
N PRO A 20 -9.27 -21.38 13.91
CA PRO A 20 -10.40 -21.79 14.73
C PRO A 20 -11.08 -23.07 14.21
N PHE A 21 -11.74 -23.83 15.08
CA PHE A 21 -12.35 -25.12 14.73
C PHE A 21 -13.31 -25.09 13.51
N TRP A 22 -13.92 -23.93 13.21
CA TRP A 22 -14.88 -23.76 12.12
C TRP A 22 -14.23 -23.54 10.75
N THR A 23 -12.90 -23.35 10.66
CA THR A 23 -12.21 -23.10 9.39
C THR A 23 -12.19 -24.30 8.45
N THR A 24 -12.39 -25.51 8.98
CA THR A 24 -12.39 -26.78 8.24
C THR A 24 -13.76 -27.11 7.63
N ASP A 25 -14.83 -26.42 8.07
CA ASP A 25 -16.18 -26.66 7.57
C ASP A 25 -16.31 -26.16 6.12
N ALA A 26 -16.93 -26.99 5.27
CA ALA A 26 -17.16 -26.72 3.85
C ALA A 26 -17.85 -25.37 3.59
N LYS A 27 -18.70 -24.91 4.52
CA LYS A 27 -19.37 -23.61 4.44
C LYS A 27 -18.38 -22.43 4.42
N PHE A 28 -17.21 -22.56 5.04
CA PHE A 28 -16.18 -21.51 5.11
C PHE A 28 -14.99 -21.75 4.17
N LYS A 29 -15.08 -22.76 3.28
CA LYS A 29 -14.03 -23.09 2.31
C LYS A 29 -13.62 -21.89 1.44
N HIS A 30 -14.59 -21.11 0.96
CA HIS A 30 -14.34 -19.95 0.11
C HIS A 30 -13.59 -18.82 0.85
N LEU A 31 -13.91 -18.59 2.13
CA LEU A 31 -13.20 -17.61 2.97
C LEU A 31 -11.76 -18.05 3.26
N ARG A 32 -11.55 -19.35 3.52
CA ARG A 32 -10.20 -19.91 3.72
C ARG A 32 -9.35 -19.76 2.45
N LEU A 33 -9.88 -20.14 1.29
CA LEU A 33 -9.18 -20.00 0.01
C LEU A 33 -8.89 -18.54 -0.34
N ALA A 34 -9.85 -17.63 -0.08
CA ALA A 34 -9.64 -16.20 -0.30
C ALA A 34 -8.54 -15.63 0.62
N GLN A 35 -8.45 -16.10 1.87
CA GLN A 35 -7.37 -15.68 2.75
C GLN A 35 -6.02 -16.29 2.36
N GLU A 36 -5.98 -17.57 1.97
CA GLU A 36 -4.76 -18.21 1.46
C GLU A 36 -4.25 -17.48 0.21
N ALA A 37 -5.14 -17.12 -0.72
CA ALA A 37 -4.79 -16.30 -1.88
C ALA A 37 -4.24 -14.92 -1.48
N ARG A 38 -4.83 -14.27 -0.46
CA ARG A 38 -4.34 -12.98 0.06
C ARG A 38 -3.01 -13.10 0.81
N ASN A 39 -2.72 -14.26 1.39
CA ASN A 39 -1.46 -14.56 2.07
C ASN A 39 -0.37 -15.10 1.14
N THR A 40 -0.68 -15.43 -0.11
CA THR A 40 0.38 -15.71 -1.09
C THR A 40 1.24 -14.45 -1.26
N PRO A 41 2.58 -14.53 -1.07
CA PRO A 41 3.46 -13.39 -1.22
C PRO A 41 3.64 -13.09 -2.72
N SER A 42 2.60 -12.56 -3.36
CA SER A 42 2.62 -12.16 -4.77
C SER A 42 3.18 -10.76 -4.99
N SER A 43 3.68 -10.10 -3.94
CA SER A 43 4.47 -8.88 -4.07
C SER A 43 5.79 -9.07 -3.36
N ILE A 44 6.89 -9.00 -4.09
CA ILE A 44 8.20 -8.71 -3.51
C ILE A 44 7.98 -7.54 -2.55
N SER A 45 8.34 -7.70 -1.26
CA SER A 45 8.16 -6.61 -0.31
C SER A 45 9.02 -5.43 -0.79
N PHE A 46 8.39 -4.28 -0.99
CA PHE A 46 9.07 -3.07 -1.42
C PHE A 46 10.22 -2.73 -0.46
N ASN A 47 10.11 -3.11 0.82
CA ASN A 47 11.16 -3.02 1.83
C ASN A 47 12.39 -3.88 1.49
N ALA A 48 12.21 -5.08 0.94
CA ALA A 48 13.32 -5.92 0.49
C ALA A 48 13.98 -5.35 -0.78
N LEU A 49 13.18 -4.81 -1.71
CA LEU A 49 13.70 -4.11 -2.89
C LEU A 49 14.47 -2.84 -2.49
N LEU A 50 13.94 -2.06 -1.55
CA LEU A 50 14.57 -0.85 -1.03
C LEU A 50 15.88 -1.11 -0.29
N ARG A 51 15.96 -2.21 0.47
CA ARG A 51 17.23 -2.60 1.13
C ARG A 51 18.30 -3.06 0.15
N ALA A 52 17.91 -3.59 -1.01
CA ALA A 52 18.82 -4.04 -2.05
C ALA A 52 19.19 -2.94 -3.06
N ALA A 53 18.42 -1.84 -3.10
CA ALA A 53 18.58 -0.78 -4.08
C ALA A 53 19.60 0.28 -3.65
N THR A 54 20.34 0.81 -4.63
CA THR A 54 21.25 1.95 -4.43
C THR A 54 20.45 3.26 -4.40
N THR A 55 21.00 4.36 -3.87
CA THR A 55 20.32 5.66 -3.75
C THR A 55 19.54 6.15 -4.99
N PRO A 56 20.02 6.04 -6.25
CA PRO A 56 19.23 6.44 -7.42
C PRO A 56 18.11 5.44 -7.77
N GLU A 57 18.34 4.15 -7.55
CA GLU A 57 17.37 3.07 -7.83
C GLU A 57 16.25 3.05 -6.78
N ALA A 58 16.58 3.43 -5.55
CA ALA A 58 15.63 3.48 -4.45
C ALA A 58 14.51 4.49 -4.74
N GLN A 59 14.81 5.64 -5.34
CA GLN A 59 13.79 6.62 -5.71
C GLN A 59 12.80 6.04 -6.72
N ASP A 60 13.28 5.28 -7.71
CA ASP A 60 12.42 4.61 -8.70
C ASP A 60 11.54 3.54 -8.04
N VAL A 61 12.12 2.73 -7.15
CA VAL A 61 11.39 1.72 -6.37
C VAL A 61 10.30 2.38 -5.52
N VAL A 62 10.58 3.50 -4.86
CA VAL A 62 9.56 4.27 -4.12
C VAL A 62 8.48 4.79 -5.06
N CYS A 63 8.84 5.45 -6.17
CA CYS A 63 7.88 5.94 -7.16
C CYS A 63 6.94 4.83 -7.63
N ARG A 64 7.48 3.66 -8.00
CA ARG A 64 6.69 2.49 -8.41
C ARG A 64 5.80 1.97 -7.28
N GLY A 65 6.27 2.02 -6.04
CA GLY A 65 5.47 1.71 -4.86
C GLY A 65 4.29 2.66 -4.68
N LEU A 66 4.54 3.97 -4.79
CA LEU A 66 3.50 4.98 -4.72
C LEU A 66 2.49 4.81 -5.87
N LEU A 67 2.95 4.58 -7.10
CA LEU A 67 2.12 4.31 -8.29
C LEU A 67 1.31 3.02 -8.18
N SER A 68 1.73 2.04 -7.38
CA SER A 68 0.94 0.82 -7.16
C SER A 68 -0.20 1.02 -6.14
N LYS A 69 -0.07 2.00 -5.24
CA LYS A 69 -1.01 2.21 -4.12
C LYS A 69 -1.93 3.40 -4.31
N LEU A 70 -1.44 4.50 -4.87
CA LEU A 70 -2.24 5.70 -5.10
C LEU A 70 -3.43 5.46 -6.04
N PRO A 71 -3.29 4.82 -7.22
CA PRO A 71 -4.44 4.58 -8.10
C PRO A 71 -5.50 3.68 -7.45
N SER A 72 -5.06 2.64 -6.72
CA SER A 72 -5.97 1.79 -5.96
C SER A 72 -6.71 2.55 -4.84
N ALA A 73 -6.08 3.55 -4.23
CA ALA A 73 -6.70 4.36 -3.19
C ALA A 73 -7.59 5.48 -3.76
N LEU A 74 -7.25 6.01 -4.93
CA LEU A 74 -7.98 7.07 -5.63
C LEU A 74 -9.06 6.53 -6.59
N MET A 75 -9.20 5.21 -6.70
CA MET A 75 -10.06 4.54 -7.68
C MET A 75 -9.79 4.97 -9.13
N LEU A 76 -8.51 5.21 -9.45
CA LEU A 76 -8.03 5.56 -10.78
C LEU A 76 -7.26 4.37 -11.39
N GLN A 77 -7.18 4.33 -12.72
CA GLN A 77 -6.25 3.42 -13.38
C GLN A 77 -4.81 3.95 -13.25
N VAL A 78 -3.82 3.05 -13.35
CA VAL A 78 -2.41 3.45 -13.23
C VAL A 78 -2.01 4.35 -14.40
N GLU A 79 -2.63 4.12 -15.56
CA GLU A 79 -2.42 4.83 -16.82
C GLU A 79 -2.91 6.28 -16.77
N ASP A 80 -3.91 6.57 -15.93
CA ASP A 80 -4.47 7.91 -15.76
C ASP A 80 -3.64 8.75 -14.76
N MET A 81 -2.65 8.15 -14.12
CA MET A 81 -1.87 8.79 -13.07
C MET A 81 -0.48 9.20 -13.57
N ASP A 82 -0.28 10.51 -13.68
CA ASP A 82 0.99 11.13 -14.06
C ASP A 82 1.83 11.48 -12.81
N ILE A 83 3.08 11.04 -12.81
CA ILE A 83 4.13 11.27 -11.80
C ILE A 83 4.54 12.74 -11.67
N THR A 84 4.47 13.50 -12.76
CA THR A 84 4.88 14.91 -12.82
C THR A 84 3.78 15.87 -12.36
N ARG A 85 2.53 15.39 -12.40
CA ARG A 85 1.36 16.18 -12.03
C ARG A 85 1.30 16.37 -10.51
N PRO A 86 0.91 17.56 -10.03
CA PRO A 86 0.85 17.78 -8.61
C PRO A 86 -0.23 16.92 -7.95
N LEU A 87 0.08 16.40 -6.77
CA LEU A 87 -0.80 15.58 -5.95
C LEU A 87 -2.07 16.33 -5.52
N SER A 88 -2.04 17.66 -5.49
CA SER A 88 -3.23 18.50 -5.27
C SER A 88 -4.27 18.43 -6.39
N ASN A 89 -3.88 18.02 -7.60
CA ASN A 89 -4.82 17.81 -8.71
C ASN A 89 -5.55 16.47 -8.60
N TYR A 90 -4.98 15.51 -7.88
CA TYR A 90 -5.67 14.31 -7.48
C TYR A 90 -6.40 14.61 -6.18
N ALA A 91 -7.68 14.27 -6.08
CA ALA A 91 -8.49 14.56 -4.89
C ALA A 91 -8.08 13.66 -3.70
N LEU A 92 -6.85 13.85 -3.20
CA LEU A 92 -6.32 13.18 -2.02
C LEU A 92 -7.06 13.69 -0.79
N ASP A 93 -8.04 12.91 -0.33
CA ASP A 93 -8.70 13.17 0.93
C ASP A 93 -7.79 12.84 2.13
N SER A 94 -8.21 13.24 3.32
CA SER A 94 -7.47 12.98 4.56
C SER A 94 -7.35 11.48 4.89
N LEU A 95 -8.27 10.64 4.42
CA LEU A 95 -8.31 9.20 4.71
C LEU A 95 -7.28 8.43 3.86
N VAL A 96 -7.25 8.72 2.56
CA VAL A 96 -6.26 8.25 1.59
C VAL A 96 -4.87 8.72 2.01
N ALA A 97 -4.74 9.97 2.48
CA ALA A 97 -3.49 10.49 2.99
C ALA A 97 -2.98 9.72 4.23
N ILE A 98 -3.87 9.34 5.16
CA ILE A 98 -3.53 8.49 6.31
C ILE A 98 -3.10 7.09 5.83
N GLY A 99 -3.86 6.47 4.93
CA GLY A 99 -3.53 5.16 4.38
C GLY A 99 -2.18 5.15 3.66
N MET A 100 -1.85 6.24 2.97
CA MET A 100 -0.57 6.40 2.31
C MET A 100 0.59 6.59 3.29
N ARG A 101 0.38 7.36 4.36
CA ARG A 101 1.35 7.47 5.47
C ARG A 101 1.61 6.12 6.11
N ASP A 102 0.58 5.31 6.34
CA ASP A 102 0.71 3.99 6.94
C ASP A 102 1.49 3.04 6.01
N PHE A 103 1.22 3.10 4.71
CA PHE A 103 1.99 2.38 3.70
C PHE A 103 3.46 2.78 3.71
N ILE A 104 3.76 4.08 3.67
CA ILE A 104 5.14 4.60 3.71
C ILE A 104 5.83 4.19 5.01
N THR A 105 5.15 4.30 6.14
CA THR A 105 5.73 3.94 7.46
C THR A 105 6.07 2.45 7.52
N ARG A 106 5.20 1.60 6.97
CA ARG A 106 5.42 0.14 6.90
C ARG A 106 6.57 -0.23 5.97
N GLU A 107 6.66 0.44 4.82
CA GLU A 107 7.56 0.01 3.75
C GLU A 107 8.95 0.64 3.82
N LEU A 108 9.03 1.88 4.30
CA LEU A 108 10.25 2.70 4.33
C LEU A 108 10.75 2.97 5.74
N GLU A 109 10.07 2.44 6.76
CA GLU A 109 10.37 2.64 8.19
C GLU A 109 10.52 4.13 8.56
N THR A 110 9.78 4.98 7.86
CA THR A 110 9.88 6.45 7.95
C THR A 110 8.55 7.05 8.34
N ASN A 111 8.55 7.91 9.36
CA ASN A 111 7.35 8.60 9.81
C ASN A 111 7.22 9.94 9.08
N LEU A 112 6.33 9.99 8.09
CA LEU A 112 6.02 11.21 7.34
C LEU A 112 4.73 11.85 7.89
N GLN A 113 4.75 13.17 8.09
CA GLN A 113 3.55 13.90 8.52
C GLN A 113 2.54 14.00 7.37
N VAL A 114 1.25 13.78 7.65
CA VAL A 114 0.17 13.85 6.67
C VAL A 114 0.15 15.22 5.95
N LEU A 115 0.43 16.31 6.65
CA LEU A 115 0.53 17.64 6.04
C LEU A 115 1.66 17.73 5.01
N LYS A 116 2.81 17.10 5.27
CA LYS A 116 3.91 17.03 4.30
C LYS A 116 3.54 16.17 3.09
N LEU A 117 2.71 15.16 3.26
CA LEU A 117 2.19 14.35 2.16
C LEU A 117 1.26 15.19 1.27
N LEU A 118 0.29 15.87 1.87
CA LEU A 118 -0.69 16.69 1.14
C LEU A 118 -0.05 17.94 0.50
N SER A 119 1.00 18.48 1.11
CA SER A 119 1.76 19.60 0.56
C SER A 119 2.87 19.16 -0.39
N SER A 120 3.12 17.86 -0.55
CA SER A 120 4.12 17.39 -1.50
C SER A 120 3.64 17.69 -2.92
N GLY A 121 4.51 18.30 -3.73
CA GLY A 121 4.16 18.82 -5.04
C GLY A 121 3.67 17.70 -5.94
N CYS A 122 4.59 16.89 -6.47
CA CYS A 122 4.30 15.73 -7.32
C CYS A 122 4.85 14.43 -6.72
N ILE A 123 4.48 13.29 -7.31
CA ILE A 123 4.89 11.96 -6.82
C ILE A 123 6.41 11.82 -6.81
N GLU A 124 7.12 12.39 -7.80
CA GLU A 124 8.58 12.40 -7.84
C GLU A 124 9.20 13.17 -6.66
N THR A 125 8.66 14.36 -6.35
CA THR A 125 9.15 15.15 -5.21
C THR A 125 8.87 14.46 -3.89
N LEU A 126 7.74 13.76 -3.78
CA LEU A 126 7.40 12.95 -2.62
C LEU A 126 8.36 11.76 -2.48
N ALA A 127 8.61 11.02 -3.56
CA ALA A 127 9.55 9.89 -3.55
C ALA A 127 10.97 10.34 -3.18
N LYS A 128 11.42 11.49 -3.69
CA LYS A 128 12.71 12.10 -3.32
C LYS A 128 12.75 12.49 -1.84
N ALA A 129 11.70 13.14 -1.33
CA ALA A 129 11.61 13.53 0.08
C ALA A 129 11.62 12.30 1.01
N ILE A 130 10.92 11.24 0.62
CA ILE A 130 10.89 9.96 1.32
C ILE A 130 12.28 9.30 1.31
N GLY A 131 12.96 9.27 0.16
CA GLY A 131 14.30 8.71 0.04
C GLY A 131 15.30 9.39 0.97
N VAL A 132 15.28 10.72 1.06
CA VAL A 132 16.15 11.48 1.99
C VAL A 132 15.82 11.19 3.46
N MET A 133 14.54 10.99 3.79
CA MET A 133 14.13 10.71 5.17
C MET A 133 14.25 9.23 5.56
N SER A 134 14.45 8.33 4.61
CA SER A 134 14.47 6.90 4.87
C SER A 134 15.78 6.44 5.49
N LYS A 135 15.68 5.80 6.66
CA LYS A 135 16.80 5.17 7.37
C LYS A 135 17.39 3.97 6.63
N LEU A 136 16.68 3.44 5.64
CA LEU A 136 17.09 2.28 4.85
C LEU A 136 18.13 2.64 3.78
N LEU A 137 18.18 3.92 3.38
CA LEU A 137 19.16 4.44 2.44
C LEU A 137 20.27 5.10 3.26
N SER A 138 21.23 4.29 3.71
CA SER A 138 22.42 4.82 4.36
C SER A 138 23.19 5.66 3.34
N PHE A 139 23.09 6.98 3.44
CA PHE A 139 24.04 7.90 2.81
C PHE A 139 25.41 7.62 3.45
N THR A 140 26.27 6.89 2.74
CA THR A 140 27.70 6.87 3.01
C THR A 140 28.33 8.04 2.28
#